data_AF-A0A0G0F1D5-F1
#
_entry.id   AF-A0A0G0F1D5-F1
#
_cell.length_a   1.000
_cell.length_b   1.000
_cell.length_c   1.000
_cell.angle_alpha   90.00
_cell.angle_beta   90.00
_cell.angle_gamma   90.00
#
_symmetry.space_group_name_H-M   'P 1'
#
loop_
_entity.id
_entity.type
_entity.pdbx_description
1 polymer ?
#
loop_
_entity_poly.entity_id
_entity_poly.type
_entity_poly.pdbx_seq_one_letter_code
_entity_poly.pdbx_strand_id
1 'polypeptide(L)'
;MDKSISQQLVEKTLREIEETKNPQSSSRAWTDPDGYKYLVPWSNAVLLRFFIRKFTESLPKSEYRRKSQVDDAARSVVRNIEEGYKRTTTSEYLQFIGYSQGSLEEVKGDVRELTEDKFLQSSPGSSLVGIGINLGELNKGLKENKGNYRKIKDFNYHPITLLYPPLNNVTAHDLTYEIFIELINKTDWLLRKLVESLENKLRISKIKV
;
A
#
# COMPACT_ATOMS: atom_id res chain seq x y z
N MET A 1 -34.32 -30.33 24.97
CA MET A 1 -34.08 -29.99 26.39
C MET A 1 -33.45 -28.62 26.41
N ASP A 2 -34.13 -27.65 27.02
CA ASP A 2 -33.57 -26.31 27.19
C ASP A 2 -32.34 -26.38 28.09
N LYS A 3 -31.27 -25.70 27.69
CA LYS A 3 -30.04 -25.61 28.49
C LYS A 3 -30.37 -24.92 29.81
N SER A 4 -29.87 -25.47 30.92
CA SER A 4 -30.05 -24.83 32.22
C SER A 4 -29.33 -23.49 32.26
N ILE A 5 -29.80 -22.58 33.13
CA ILE A 5 -29.18 -21.24 33.31
C ILE A 5 -27.67 -21.35 33.59
N SER A 6 -27.26 -22.38 34.36
CA SER A 6 -25.84 -22.64 34.63
C SER A 6 -25.05 -23.05 33.39
N GLN A 7 -25.64 -23.85 32.50
CA GLN A 7 -25.00 -24.23 31.24
C GLN A 7 -24.84 -23.03 30.30
N GLN A 8 -25.85 -22.15 30.25
CA GLN A 8 -25.78 -20.91 29.48
C GLN A 8 -24.72 -19.94 30.02
N LEU A 9 -24.57 -19.85 31.35
CA LEU A 9 -23.51 -19.05 31.97
C LEU A 9 -22.12 -19.60 31.64
N VAL A 10 -21.93 -20.93 31.73
CA VAL A 10 -20.65 -21.57 31.42
C VAL A 10 -20.28 -21.37 29.95
N GLU A 11 -21.22 -21.54 29.02
CA GLU A 11 -20.97 -21.27 27.59
C GLU A 11 -20.66 -19.80 27.32
N LYS A 12 -21.35 -18.88 28.01
CA LYS A 12 -21.07 -17.44 27.89
C LYS A 12 -19.68 -17.12 28.42
N THR A 13 -19.29 -17.66 29.58
CA THR A 13 -17.96 -17.45 30.16
C THR A 13 -16.87 -18.09 29.31
N LEU A 14 -17.09 -19.28 28.76
CA LEU A 14 -16.16 -19.92 27.83
C LEU A 14 -16.02 -19.10 26.54
N ARG A 15 -17.14 -18.58 25.99
CA ARG A 15 -17.10 -17.63 24.87
C ARG A 15 -16.35 -16.35 25.20
N GLU A 16 -16.57 -15.76 26.36
CA GLU A 16 -15.88 -14.53 26.80
C GLU A 16 -14.38 -14.77 27.06
N ILE A 17 -13.99 -15.99 27.39
CA ILE A 17 -12.58 -16.43 27.53
C ILE A 17 -11.96 -16.71 26.15
N GLU A 18 -12.72 -17.31 25.23
CA GLU A 18 -12.31 -17.60 23.85
C GLU A 18 -12.30 -16.34 22.96
N GLU A 19 -13.19 -15.38 23.23
CA GLU A 19 -13.20 -14.06 22.64
C GLU A 19 -11.92 -13.35 23.09
N THR A 20 -10.99 -13.20 22.14
CA THR A 20 -9.77 -12.46 22.37
C THR A 20 -10.12 -11.08 22.92
N LYS A 21 -9.67 -10.76 24.15
CA LYS A 21 -9.81 -9.41 24.74
C LYS A 21 -9.53 -8.39 23.63
N ASN A 22 -10.50 -7.50 23.37
CA ASN A 22 -10.36 -6.44 22.37
C ASN A 22 -8.98 -5.79 22.55
N PRO A 23 -8.18 -5.63 21.48
CA PRO A 23 -6.86 -5.05 21.60
C PRO A 23 -6.98 -3.71 22.33
N GLN A 24 -6.23 -3.55 23.43
CA GLN A 24 -6.23 -2.29 24.18
C GLN A 24 -6.02 -1.13 23.20
N SER A 25 -6.84 -0.08 23.32
CA SER A 25 -6.96 1.04 22.36
C SER A 25 -5.70 1.90 22.19
N SER A 26 -4.55 1.46 22.73
CA SER A 26 -3.25 2.11 22.69
C SER A 26 -2.08 1.17 22.36
N SER A 27 -2.32 -0.05 21.88
CA SER A 27 -1.25 -1.03 21.57
C SER A 27 -0.23 -0.54 20.52
N ARG A 28 -0.56 0.53 19.79
CA ARG A 28 0.31 1.17 18.82
C ARG A 28 0.47 2.66 19.11
N ALA A 29 1.67 3.05 19.53
CA ALA A 29 2.12 4.44 19.60
C ALA A 29 3.11 4.70 18.47
N TRP A 30 2.75 5.54 17.49
CA TRP A 30 3.70 6.04 16.50
C TRP A 30 4.53 7.15 17.11
N THR A 31 5.84 7.02 16.99
CA THR A 31 6.82 8.03 17.40
C THR A 31 7.00 9.12 16.34
N ASP A 32 6.61 8.84 15.10
CA ASP A 32 6.63 9.75 13.97
C ASP A 32 5.26 9.70 13.27
N PRO A 33 4.50 10.82 13.23
CA PRO A 33 3.22 10.86 12.55
C PRO A 33 3.31 10.52 11.07
N ASP A 34 4.44 10.80 10.40
CA ASP A 34 4.63 10.56 8.97
C ASP A 34 5.52 9.34 8.68
N GLY A 35 5.69 8.45 9.66
CA GLY A 35 6.58 7.29 9.52
C GLY A 35 6.19 6.32 8.41
N TYR A 36 4.94 6.37 7.91
CA TYR A 36 4.50 5.62 6.73
C TYR A 36 5.28 6.00 5.46
N LYS A 37 5.78 7.25 5.35
CA LYS A 37 6.54 7.72 4.18
C LYS A 37 7.86 6.97 3.97
N TYR A 38 8.35 6.30 5.03
CA TYR A 38 9.58 5.50 4.98
C TYR A 38 9.30 4.01 4.75
N LEU A 39 8.05 3.62 4.58
CA LEU A 39 7.70 2.27 4.18
C LEU A 39 7.97 2.13 2.69
N VAL A 40 8.84 1.18 2.37
CA VAL A 40 9.08 0.74 0.99
C VAL A 40 7.78 0.41 0.22
N PRO A 41 6.78 -0.32 0.78
CA PRO A 41 5.50 -0.52 0.08
C PRO A 41 4.75 0.80 -0.19
N TRP A 42 4.82 1.79 0.70
CA TRP A 42 4.19 3.10 0.46
C TRP A 42 4.88 3.83 -0.69
N SER A 43 6.22 3.88 -0.71
CA SER A 43 6.97 4.53 -1.79
C SER A 43 6.64 3.94 -3.16
N ASN A 44 6.61 2.60 -3.26
CA ASN A 44 6.21 1.90 -4.48
C ASN A 44 4.76 2.23 -4.88
N ALA A 45 3.83 2.27 -3.93
CA ALA A 45 2.44 2.62 -4.19
C ALA A 45 2.29 4.07 -4.71
N VAL A 46 3.06 5.02 -4.16
CA VAL A 46 3.07 6.41 -4.65
C VAL A 46 3.64 6.49 -6.07
N LEU A 47 4.70 5.74 -6.37
CA LEU A 47 5.25 5.65 -7.72
C LEU A 47 4.22 5.06 -8.71
N LEU A 48 3.53 3.97 -8.31
CA LEU A 48 2.48 3.36 -9.13
C LEU A 48 1.36 4.36 -9.42
N ARG A 49 0.89 5.08 -8.40
CA ARG A 49 -0.10 6.15 -8.57
C ARG A 49 0.39 7.23 -9.52
N PHE A 50 1.66 7.62 -9.46
CA PHE A 50 2.23 8.61 -10.37
C PHE A 50 2.22 8.11 -11.82
N PHE A 51 2.60 6.86 -12.07
CA PHE A 51 2.54 6.27 -13.42
C PHE A 51 1.13 6.14 -13.95
N ILE A 52 0.19 5.68 -13.12
CA ILE A 52 -1.23 5.62 -13.51
C ILE A 52 -1.70 7.00 -13.92
N ARG A 53 -1.43 8.04 -13.11
CA ARG A 53 -1.79 9.42 -13.46
C ARG A 53 -1.17 9.89 -14.76
N LYS A 54 0.11 9.59 -14.98
CA LYS A 54 0.83 9.95 -16.21
C LYS A 54 0.26 9.26 -17.44
N PHE A 55 -0.04 7.98 -17.35
CA PHE A 55 -0.64 7.21 -18.43
C PHE A 55 -2.09 7.63 -18.68
N THR A 56 -2.93 7.72 -17.65
CA THR A 56 -4.34 8.04 -17.84
C THR A 56 -4.55 9.48 -18.34
N GLU A 57 -3.56 10.37 -18.21
CA GLU A 57 -3.56 11.72 -18.82
C GLU A 57 -3.51 11.67 -20.36
N SER A 58 -3.02 10.58 -20.97
CA SER A 58 -2.99 10.41 -22.43
C SER A 58 -4.24 9.72 -22.99
N LEU A 59 -5.18 9.27 -22.15
CA LEU A 59 -6.42 8.65 -22.62
C LEU A 59 -7.33 9.67 -23.33
N PRO A 60 -8.09 9.26 -24.36
CA PRO A 60 -9.03 10.15 -25.03
C PRO A 60 -10.13 10.61 -24.07
N LYS A 61 -10.73 11.77 -24.35
CA LYS A 61 -11.80 12.35 -23.51
C LYS A 61 -13.01 11.43 -23.33
N SER A 62 -13.27 10.54 -24.28
CA SER A 62 -14.34 9.52 -24.19
C SER A 62 -14.17 8.58 -23.00
N GLU A 63 -12.93 8.35 -22.55
CA GLU A 63 -12.60 7.44 -21.45
C GLU A 63 -12.51 8.13 -20.08
N TYR A 64 -13.14 9.31 -19.91
CA TYR A 64 -13.07 10.07 -18.66
C TYR A 64 -13.45 9.23 -17.42
N ARG A 65 -14.50 8.41 -17.54
CA ARG A 65 -14.96 7.57 -16.43
C ARG A 65 -13.91 6.51 -16.07
N ARG A 66 -13.36 5.82 -17.07
CA ARG A 66 -12.30 4.83 -16.88
C ARG A 66 -11.08 5.48 -16.24
N LYS A 67 -10.61 6.61 -16.77
CA LYS A 67 -9.53 7.42 -16.16
C LYS A 67 -9.77 7.66 -14.66
N SER A 68 -10.96 8.12 -14.27
CA SER A 68 -11.28 8.39 -12.87
C SER A 68 -11.18 7.11 -12.03
N GLN A 69 -11.73 6.00 -12.51
CA GLN A 69 -11.74 4.73 -11.78
C GLN A 69 -10.32 4.22 -11.51
N VAL A 70 -9.46 4.18 -12.53
CA VAL A 70 -8.06 3.72 -12.37
C VAL A 70 -7.27 4.67 -11.46
N ASP A 71 -7.45 5.98 -11.63
CA ASP A 71 -6.81 7.00 -10.79
C ASP A 71 -7.23 6.86 -9.31
N ASP A 72 -8.50 6.58 -9.05
CA ASP A 72 -9.06 6.42 -7.72
C ASP A 72 -8.60 5.12 -7.06
N ALA A 73 -8.57 4.00 -7.81
CA ALA A 73 -8.05 2.72 -7.33
C ALA A 73 -6.56 2.86 -6.92
N ALA A 74 -5.74 3.46 -7.78
CA ALA A 74 -4.32 3.70 -7.47
C ALA A 74 -4.12 4.66 -6.29
N ARG A 75 -4.99 5.68 -6.16
CA ARG A 75 -5.01 6.56 -4.98
C ARG A 75 -5.37 5.79 -3.70
N SER A 76 -6.33 4.87 -3.78
CA SER A 76 -6.79 4.05 -2.65
C SER A 76 -5.67 3.18 -2.09
N VAL A 77 -4.82 2.58 -2.93
CA VAL A 77 -3.65 1.80 -2.49
C VAL A 77 -2.79 2.60 -1.51
N VAL A 78 -2.47 3.86 -1.86
CA VAL A 78 -1.67 4.76 -1.03
C VAL A 78 -2.43 5.15 0.24
N ARG A 79 -3.68 5.60 0.11
CA ARG A 79 -4.48 6.13 1.23
C ARG A 79 -4.73 5.09 2.31
N ASN A 80 -4.97 3.84 1.92
CA ASN A 80 -5.15 2.75 2.87
C ASN A 80 -3.87 2.48 3.70
N ILE A 81 -2.68 2.62 3.12
CA ILE A 81 -1.41 2.48 3.86
C ILE A 81 -1.26 3.62 4.87
N GLU A 82 -1.56 4.86 4.47
CA GLU A 82 -1.46 6.06 5.31
C GLU A 82 -2.46 6.01 6.47
N GLU A 83 -3.73 5.73 6.16
CA GLU A 83 -4.79 5.65 7.15
C GLU A 83 -4.58 4.49 8.12
N GLY A 84 -4.22 3.33 7.58
CA GLY A 84 -3.82 2.16 8.35
C GLY A 84 -2.69 2.45 9.33
N TYR A 85 -1.67 3.17 8.88
CA TYR A 85 -0.53 3.52 9.74
C TYR A 85 -0.96 4.34 10.95
N LYS A 86 -2.07 5.07 10.87
CA LYS A 86 -2.66 5.89 11.94
C LYS A 86 -3.69 5.15 12.81
N ARG A 87 -3.93 3.85 12.60
CA ARG A 87 -4.90 3.04 13.37
C ARG A 87 -4.35 2.49 14.67
N THR A 88 -5.09 2.73 15.77
CA THR A 88 -4.58 2.66 17.16
C THR A 88 -4.13 1.25 17.55
N THR A 89 -4.58 0.25 16.79
CA THR A 89 -4.21 -1.15 16.98
C THR A 89 -3.49 -1.72 15.76
N THR A 90 -2.62 -2.71 16.02
CA THR A 90 -1.96 -3.45 14.94
C THR A 90 -2.96 -4.26 14.10
N SER A 91 -4.07 -4.70 14.72
CA SER A 91 -5.14 -5.43 14.02
C SER A 91 -5.87 -4.56 13.00
N GLU A 92 -6.24 -3.33 13.36
CA GLU A 92 -6.82 -2.41 12.39
C GLU A 92 -5.82 -2.05 11.29
N TYR A 93 -4.53 -1.87 11.62
CA TYR A 93 -3.55 -1.61 10.57
C TYR A 93 -3.48 -2.76 9.56
N LEU A 94 -3.51 -4.02 10.02
CA LEU A 94 -3.57 -5.19 9.14
C LEU A 94 -4.79 -5.15 8.20
N GLN A 95 -5.96 -4.80 8.73
CA GLN A 95 -7.19 -4.66 7.93
C GLN A 95 -7.02 -3.60 6.82
N PHE A 96 -6.42 -2.45 7.14
CA PHE A 96 -6.12 -1.41 6.16
C PHE A 96 -5.10 -1.84 5.10
N ILE A 97 -4.09 -2.61 5.48
CA ILE A 97 -3.17 -3.20 4.49
C ILE A 97 -3.92 -4.17 3.57
N GLY A 98 -4.88 -4.93 4.09
CA GLY A 98 -5.80 -5.75 3.28
C GLY A 98 -6.57 -4.93 2.25
N TYR A 99 -7.10 -3.76 2.63
CA TYR A 99 -7.75 -2.84 1.68
C TYR A 99 -6.79 -2.29 0.63
N SER A 100 -5.55 -1.99 1.00
CA SER A 100 -4.51 -1.57 0.05
C SER A 100 -4.23 -2.67 -0.97
N GLN A 101 -4.16 -3.93 -0.55
CA GLN A 101 -3.98 -5.08 -1.46
C GLN A 101 -5.19 -5.28 -2.38
N GLY A 102 -6.41 -5.10 -1.88
CA GLY A 102 -7.62 -5.15 -2.69
C GLY A 102 -7.61 -4.10 -3.82
N SER A 103 -7.33 -2.84 -3.48
CA SER A 103 -7.22 -1.77 -4.48
C SER A 103 -6.04 -1.98 -5.45
N LEU A 104 -4.97 -2.65 -5.02
CA LEU A 104 -3.85 -2.98 -5.91
C LEU A 104 -4.25 -4.02 -6.97
N GLU A 105 -5.11 -4.97 -6.62
CA GLU A 105 -5.65 -5.94 -7.57
C GLU A 105 -6.64 -5.29 -8.54
N GLU A 106 -7.43 -4.30 -8.11
CA GLU A 106 -8.26 -3.47 -9.00
C GLU A 106 -7.39 -2.77 -10.06
N VAL A 107 -6.32 -2.09 -9.63
CA VAL A 107 -5.36 -1.44 -10.56
C VAL A 107 -4.76 -2.44 -11.55
N LYS A 108 -4.46 -3.66 -11.11
CA LYS A 108 -3.94 -4.72 -11.97
C LYS A 108 -4.95 -5.18 -13.01
N GLY A 109 -6.22 -5.27 -12.63
CA GLY A 109 -7.34 -5.51 -13.56
C GLY A 109 -7.44 -4.40 -14.60
N ASP A 110 -7.51 -3.16 -14.15
CA ASP A 110 -7.60 -1.97 -15.01
C ASP A 110 -6.45 -1.89 -16.03
N VAL A 111 -5.21 -2.15 -15.60
CA VAL A 111 -4.02 -2.18 -16.48
C VAL A 111 -4.15 -3.25 -17.57
N ARG A 112 -4.71 -4.43 -17.24
CA ARG A 112 -4.96 -5.49 -18.21
C ARG A 112 -6.03 -5.05 -19.21
N GLU A 113 -7.16 -4.56 -18.74
CA GLU A 113 -8.27 -4.10 -19.57
C GLU A 113 -7.84 -2.96 -20.51
N LEU A 114 -7.07 -1.99 -20.01
CA LEU A 114 -6.48 -0.91 -20.82
C LEU A 114 -5.56 -1.45 -21.93
N THR A 115 -4.90 -2.58 -21.71
CA THR A 115 -4.04 -3.23 -22.70
C THR A 115 -4.88 -3.99 -23.73
N GLU A 116 -5.89 -4.74 -23.29
CA GLU A 116 -6.84 -5.47 -24.16
C GLU A 116 -7.58 -4.51 -25.10
N ASP A 117 -7.97 -3.34 -24.59
CA ASP A 117 -8.62 -2.26 -25.34
C ASP A 117 -7.65 -1.40 -26.16
N LYS A 118 -6.36 -1.78 -26.22
CA LYS A 118 -5.31 -1.16 -27.04
C LYS A 118 -4.96 0.29 -26.67
N PHE A 119 -5.29 0.72 -25.46
CA PHE A 119 -4.84 2.02 -24.93
C PHE A 119 -3.42 1.95 -24.37
N LEU A 120 -3.08 0.85 -23.69
CA LEU A 120 -1.76 0.59 -23.15
C LEU A 120 -1.00 -0.40 -24.05
N GLN A 121 0.24 -0.08 -24.38
CA GLN A 121 1.06 -0.96 -25.21
C GLN A 121 1.73 -2.04 -24.37
N SER A 122 1.74 -3.27 -24.88
CA SER A 122 2.64 -4.34 -24.41
C SER A 122 3.95 -4.29 -25.20
N SER A 123 5.06 -4.34 -24.49
CA SER A 123 6.41 -4.43 -25.02
C SER A 123 7.21 -5.43 -24.20
N PRO A 124 7.18 -6.73 -24.57
CA PRO A 124 7.90 -7.76 -23.84
C PRO A 124 9.38 -7.43 -23.67
N GLY A 125 9.88 -7.51 -22.43
CA GLY A 125 11.25 -7.16 -22.08
C GLY A 125 11.46 -5.72 -21.60
N SER A 126 10.47 -4.84 -21.76
CA SER A 126 10.47 -3.54 -21.08
C SER A 126 10.41 -3.71 -19.56
N SER A 127 11.03 -2.78 -18.84
CA SER A 127 11.15 -2.84 -17.37
C SER A 127 11.39 -1.46 -16.78
N LEU A 128 11.17 -1.32 -15.48
CA LEU A 128 11.47 -0.10 -14.71
C LEU A 128 12.92 0.34 -14.88
N VAL A 129 13.86 -0.62 -14.85
CA VAL A 129 15.28 -0.34 -15.06
C VAL A 129 15.54 0.16 -16.48
N GLY A 130 14.82 -0.38 -17.47
CA GLY A 130 14.89 0.07 -18.86
C GLY A 130 14.53 1.55 -19.05
N ILE A 131 13.64 2.09 -18.21
CA ILE A 131 13.29 3.52 -18.19
C ILE A 131 14.07 4.32 -17.13
N GLY A 132 15.16 3.77 -16.61
CA GLY A 132 16.05 4.46 -15.67
C GLY A 132 15.58 4.48 -14.21
N ILE A 133 14.63 3.62 -13.82
CA ILE A 133 14.07 3.58 -12.47
C ILE A 133 14.54 2.33 -11.73
N ASN A 134 15.52 2.52 -10.85
CA ASN A 134 16.04 1.47 -9.98
C ASN A 134 15.33 1.51 -8.61
N LEU A 135 14.36 0.61 -8.41
CA LEU A 135 13.65 0.50 -7.14
C LEU A 135 14.57 0.12 -5.96
N GLY A 136 15.69 -0.56 -6.19
CA GLY A 136 16.61 -0.97 -5.13
C GLY A 136 17.33 0.23 -4.50
N GLU A 137 17.86 1.12 -5.34
CA GLU A 137 18.53 2.36 -4.90
C GLU A 137 17.55 3.32 -4.23
N LEU A 138 16.39 3.50 -4.88
CA LEU A 138 15.22 4.19 -4.35
C LEU A 138 14.89 3.75 -2.91
N ASN A 139 14.77 2.44 -2.71
CA ASN A 139 14.36 1.86 -1.43
C ASN A 139 15.48 1.83 -0.39
N LYS A 140 16.75 1.81 -0.81
CA LYS A 140 17.92 1.89 0.08
C LYS A 140 17.97 3.25 0.76
N GLY A 141 17.78 4.34 0.01
CA GLY A 141 17.73 5.70 0.55
C GLY A 141 16.65 5.88 1.63
N LEU A 142 15.48 5.26 1.46
CA LEU A 142 14.41 5.30 2.47
C LEU A 142 14.76 4.53 3.74
N LYS A 143 15.46 3.39 3.63
CA LYS A 143 15.83 2.56 4.78
C LYS A 143 16.94 3.18 5.62
N GLU A 144 17.97 3.75 4.98
CA GLU A 144 19.16 4.29 5.65
C GLU A 144 18.85 5.49 6.54
N ASN A 145 17.75 6.19 6.24
CA ASN A 145 17.38 7.37 6.99
C ASN A 145 16.17 7.17 7.93
N LYS A 146 15.71 5.92 8.08
CA LYS A 146 14.64 5.56 9.02
C LYS A 146 15.00 5.99 10.45
N GLY A 147 14.31 6.99 10.98
CA GLY A 147 14.49 7.50 12.35
C GLY A 147 15.40 8.73 12.50
N ASN A 148 16.16 9.13 11.48
CA ASN A 148 17.03 10.32 11.52
C ASN A 148 16.33 11.61 11.05
N TYR A 149 15.14 11.51 10.47
CA TYR A 149 14.48 12.63 9.78
C TYR A 149 13.65 13.56 10.66
N ARG A 150 13.57 13.35 11.97
CA ARG A 150 13.10 14.40 12.92
C ARG A 150 13.90 15.71 12.80
N LYS A 151 15.06 15.69 12.13
CA LYS A 151 15.91 16.84 11.86
C LYS A 151 15.54 17.61 10.58
N ILE A 152 14.79 17.02 9.64
CA ILE A 152 14.30 17.75 8.46
C ILE A 152 13.00 18.43 8.88
N LYS A 153 13.14 19.61 9.51
CA LYS A 153 12.02 20.51 9.87
C LYS A 153 11.50 21.29 8.67
N ASP A 154 11.57 20.73 7.47
CA ASP A 154 10.98 21.39 6.32
C ASP A 154 9.59 20.80 6.05
N PHE A 155 8.56 21.57 6.40
CA PHE A 155 7.16 21.24 6.12
C PHE A 155 6.78 21.51 4.66
N ASN A 156 7.72 21.93 3.81
CA ASN A 156 7.46 22.19 2.41
C ASN A 156 7.01 20.92 1.67
N TYR A 157 6.03 21.10 0.77
CA TYR A 157 5.64 20.07 -0.18
C TYR A 157 6.77 19.85 -1.19
N HIS A 158 7.27 18.62 -1.26
CA HIS A 158 8.25 18.20 -2.26
C HIS A 158 7.57 17.25 -3.26
N PRO A 159 7.47 17.63 -4.54
CA PRO A 159 6.95 16.73 -5.57
C PRO A 159 7.74 15.42 -5.60
N ILE A 160 7.08 14.28 -5.84
CA ILE A 160 7.77 12.99 -5.97
C ILE A 160 8.85 13.02 -7.06
N THR A 161 8.68 13.84 -8.08
CA THR A 161 9.66 14.02 -9.15
C THR A 161 10.94 14.71 -8.70
N LEU A 162 10.90 15.52 -7.62
CA LEU A 162 12.09 16.08 -6.99
C LEU A 162 12.81 15.01 -6.14
N LEU A 163 12.03 14.12 -5.52
CA LEU A 163 12.56 13.00 -4.74
C LEU A 163 13.19 11.93 -5.66
N TYR A 164 12.69 11.81 -6.89
CA TYR A 164 13.20 10.89 -7.92
C TYR A 164 13.34 11.62 -9.26
N PRO A 165 14.48 12.29 -9.50
CA PRO A 165 14.73 13.07 -10.71
C PRO A 165 14.46 12.35 -12.05
N PRO A 166 14.72 11.04 -12.21
CA PRO A 166 14.39 10.32 -13.45
C PRO A 166 12.90 10.41 -13.84
N LEU A 167 11.99 10.61 -12.88
CA LEU A 167 10.54 10.71 -13.15
C LEU A 167 10.15 11.93 -13.98
N ASN A 168 11.00 12.97 -14.05
CA ASN A 168 10.73 14.14 -14.88
C ASN A 168 10.73 13.83 -16.38
N ASN A 169 11.44 12.77 -16.78
CA ASN A 169 11.63 12.40 -18.18
C ASN A 169 10.67 11.30 -18.64
N VAL A 170 9.93 10.68 -17.71
CA VAL A 170 8.98 9.60 -18.03
C VAL A 170 7.71 10.17 -18.64
N THR A 171 7.38 9.69 -19.82
CA THR A 171 6.15 10.01 -20.55
C THR A 171 5.17 8.83 -20.52
N ALA A 172 3.93 9.05 -20.96
CA ALA A 172 2.94 7.98 -21.07
C ALA A 172 3.37 6.86 -22.04
N HIS A 173 4.17 7.18 -23.06
CA HIS A 173 4.65 6.21 -24.06
C HIS A 173 5.74 5.29 -23.53
N ASP A 174 6.48 5.71 -22.50
CA ASP A 174 7.49 4.88 -21.84
C ASP A 174 6.85 3.82 -20.94
N LEU A 175 5.57 3.99 -20.59
CA LEU A 175 4.84 3.11 -19.69
C LEU A 175 4.16 2.00 -20.48
N THR A 176 4.58 0.77 -20.22
CA THR A 176 4.08 -0.44 -20.87
C THR A 176 3.33 -1.31 -19.87
N TYR A 177 2.56 -2.27 -20.38
CA TYR A 177 1.93 -3.31 -19.57
C TYR A 177 2.93 -3.99 -18.62
N GLU A 178 4.10 -4.37 -19.13
CA GLU A 178 5.14 -5.08 -18.38
C GLU A 178 5.70 -4.24 -17.23
N ILE A 179 5.90 -2.93 -17.44
CA ILE A 179 6.36 -2.00 -16.40
C ILE A 179 5.33 -1.89 -15.27
N PHE A 180 4.04 -1.77 -15.61
CA PHE A 180 2.98 -1.74 -14.61
C PHE A 180 2.92 -3.05 -13.83
N ILE A 181 2.94 -4.19 -14.51
CA ILE A 181 2.91 -5.51 -13.86
C ILE A 181 4.14 -5.73 -12.98
N GLU A 182 5.33 -5.33 -13.42
CA GLU A 182 6.54 -5.37 -12.61
C GLU A 182 6.37 -4.58 -11.31
N LEU A 183 5.92 -3.34 -11.40
CA LEU A 183 5.75 -2.47 -10.24
C LEU A 183 4.65 -2.99 -9.30
N ILE A 184 3.52 -3.45 -9.85
CA ILE A 184 2.40 -4.04 -9.09
C ILE A 184 2.87 -5.27 -8.32
N ASN A 185 3.54 -6.21 -8.98
CA ASN A 185 4.00 -7.45 -8.34
C ASN A 185 5.02 -7.17 -7.23
N LYS A 186 5.95 -6.24 -7.46
CA LYS A 186 6.92 -5.82 -6.44
C LYS A 186 6.22 -5.14 -5.26
N THR A 187 5.18 -4.34 -5.52
CA THR A 187 4.38 -3.68 -4.48
C THR A 187 3.59 -4.69 -3.66
N ASP A 188 2.93 -5.66 -4.30
CA ASP A 188 2.19 -6.72 -3.60
C ASP A 188 3.10 -7.55 -2.70
N TRP A 189 4.29 -7.94 -3.21
CA TRP A 189 5.28 -8.65 -2.39
C TRP A 189 5.66 -7.86 -1.14
N LEU A 190 5.88 -6.55 -1.26
CA LEU A 190 6.20 -5.68 -0.12
C LEU A 190 5.05 -5.54 0.86
N LEU A 191 3.81 -5.47 0.38
CA LEU A 191 2.61 -5.43 1.22
C LEU A 191 2.48 -6.74 2.02
N ARG A 192 2.69 -7.90 1.39
CA ARG A 192 2.72 -9.20 2.07
C ARG A 192 3.80 -9.26 3.15
N LYS A 193 5.01 -8.75 2.87
CA LYS A 193 6.08 -8.65 3.88
C LYS A 193 5.72 -7.72 5.03
N LEU A 194 4.98 -6.64 4.76
CA LEU A 194 4.47 -5.78 5.81
C LEU A 194 3.42 -6.52 6.67
N VAL A 195 2.50 -7.27 6.06
CA VAL A 195 1.52 -8.11 6.78
C VAL A 195 2.24 -9.11 7.69
N GLU A 196 3.18 -9.90 7.15
CA GLU A 196 3.97 -10.86 7.94
C GLU A 196 4.65 -10.18 9.15
N SER A 197 5.23 -8.98 8.94
CA SER A 197 5.86 -8.22 10.02
C SER A 197 4.86 -7.75 11.10
N LEU A 198 3.66 -7.36 10.70
CA LEU A 198 2.62 -6.88 11.62
C LEU A 198 1.97 -8.03 12.40
N GLU A 199 1.74 -9.18 11.75
CA GLU A 199 1.25 -10.40 12.40
C GLU A 199 2.25 -10.91 13.44
N ASN A 200 3.54 -10.91 13.11
CA ASN A 200 4.60 -11.25 14.07
C ASN A 200 4.59 -10.30 15.29
N LYS A 201 4.41 -8.99 15.06
CA LYS A 201 4.27 -8.01 16.15
C LYS A 201 3.05 -8.30 17.03
N LEU A 202 1.91 -8.64 16.42
CA LEU A 202 0.69 -9.01 17.13
C LEU A 202 0.92 -10.27 17.99
N ARG A 203 1.53 -11.31 17.43
CA ARG A 203 1.85 -12.55 18.14
C ARG A 203 2.76 -12.31 19.34
N ILE A 204 3.82 -11.52 19.18
CA ILE A 204 4.73 -11.17 20.29
C ILE A 204 4.00 -10.40 21.39
N SER A 205 3.09 -9.49 21.02
CA SER A 205 2.29 -8.73 22.02
C SER A 205 1.36 -9.63 22.84
N LYS A 206 0.80 -10.70 22.24
CA LYS A 206 -0.07 -11.65 22.93
C LYS A 206 0.69 -12.59 23.90
N ILE A 207 1.97 -12.86 23.65
CA ILE A 207 2.81 -13.71 24.53
C ILE A 207 3.28 -12.96 25.78
N LYS A 208 3.31 -11.62 25.74
CA LYS A 208 3.79 -10.77 26.84
C LYS A 208 2.68 -10.36 27.84
N VAL A 209 1.44 -10.79 27.61
CA VAL A 209 0.26 -10.54 28.46
C VAL A 209 -0.09 -11.83 29.18
#